data_AF-A0A6V2AKM7-F1
#
_entry.id   AF-A0A6V2AKM7-F1
#
_cell.length_a   1.000
_cell.length_b   1.000
_cell.length_c   1.000
_cell.angle_alpha   90.00
_cell.angle_beta   90.00
_cell.angle_gamma   90.00
#
_symmetry.space_group_name_H-M   'P 1'
#
loop_
_entity.id
_entity.type
_entity.pdbx_description
1 polymer ?
#
loop_
_entity_poly.entity_id
_entity_poly.type
_entity_poly.pdbx_seq_one_letter_code
_entity_poly.pdbx_strand_id
1 'polypeptide(L)'
;MGDSQTPSSSRQPQDAAAKSSFDSSKPSSSHGAVTAEKTSAPAPHATSVTAPSSATTNATTTASTIAAQSAPSSSTQQQQPRDVADVLEERLIDAEYKIWKKNTPYLYDFVMTHSLEWPSLTCQWLPTVKGDDSSSGDRTTEYVEHSLLLGTHTTGEQNYLMIGSVNLPKNDAVIDHRQDGAGNASSAAASTNDTAANSATATTTTSAVAVAANYDDDKGELGGFGSNSGTTTPAAKAGRIEIRMKIKHEGEVNRARHMPQNHFIVASRGPNPELYIWDVSRHPSFPEDNSVFAPQGVLVGGHTREGYGLAWSPHTEGRLISGSEDGSVCLWDVTASIAKGSKSGTQINPLSTFRCHTDVVEDVDWHPKDANLIGSVGDDCRICIWDVREKNPTKAVHTVEKAHDGYVNGLAFNPVNEFMLATGSADKTVALWDMRNLKTKMQTLSGHTDQVLNVEWAPFNESILASCSQDRRVNIWDLSRIGMEQSPQDAEDGPPELLFIHGGHTGKVCDFSWNGNDEWTVASVSEDNVLQVWNMAEEIYAEDVEELMETEDEEENDTLEDDELE
;
A
#
# COMPACT_ATOMS: atom_id res chain seq x y z
N MET A 1 51.48 -21.64 29.88
CA MET A 1 52.94 -21.78 29.94
C MET A 1 53.36 -22.87 28.98
N GLY A 2 54.27 -22.57 28.04
CA GLY A 2 55.12 -23.57 27.39
C GLY A 2 54.71 -24.00 25.98
N ASP A 3 55.40 -23.45 25.00
CA ASP A 3 55.32 -23.65 23.55
C ASP A 3 55.77 -25.01 23.00
N SER A 4 55.31 -25.26 21.77
CA SER A 4 56.02 -25.88 20.62
C SER A 4 56.30 -27.39 20.60
N GLN A 5 55.86 -28.08 19.53
CA GLN A 5 56.69 -28.37 18.34
C GLN A 5 55.93 -29.25 17.32
N THR A 6 56.29 -29.06 16.05
CA THR A 6 55.81 -29.73 14.82
C THR A 6 56.25 -31.20 14.73
N PRO A 7 55.73 -31.94 13.74
CA PRO A 7 56.67 -32.44 12.72
C PRO A 7 56.12 -32.46 11.27
N SER A 8 57.09 -32.42 10.35
CA SER A 8 57.00 -32.55 8.89
C SER A 8 57.14 -34.00 8.38
N SER A 9 56.52 -34.35 7.25
CA SER A 9 57.01 -35.23 6.14
C SER A 9 55.80 -35.83 5.38
N SER A 10 55.51 -35.42 4.15
CA SER A 10 55.99 -35.95 2.86
C SER A 10 55.58 -37.41 2.53
N ARG A 11 54.67 -37.57 1.55
CA ARG A 11 54.71 -38.63 0.51
C ARG A 11 53.60 -38.44 -0.54
N GLN A 12 54.00 -38.07 -1.75
CA GLN A 12 53.35 -38.53 -2.98
C GLN A 12 53.76 -39.98 -3.27
N PRO A 13 53.00 -40.69 -4.10
CA PRO A 13 53.55 -41.06 -5.41
C PRO A 13 52.59 -40.83 -6.59
N GLN A 14 53.22 -40.55 -7.74
CA GLN A 14 52.66 -40.42 -9.09
C GLN A 14 52.58 -41.78 -9.82
N ASP A 15 51.61 -41.84 -10.76
CA ASP A 15 51.62 -42.39 -12.14
C ASP A 15 51.85 -43.87 -12.47
N ALA A 16 50.86 -44.44 -13.20
CA ALA A 16 51.00 -45.08 -14.52
C ALA A 16 49.58 -45.43 -15.06
N ALA A 17 49.02 -44.84 -16.14
CA ALA A 17 49.34 -44.88 -17.57
C ALA A 17 48.83 -46.13 -18.34
N ALA A 18 47.80 -45.94 -19.18
CA ALA A 18 47.52 -46.63 -20.46
C ALA A 18 46.37 -45.88 -21.17
N LYS A 19 46.58 -44.98 -22.15
CA LYS A 19 46.85 -45.15 -23.59
C LYS A 19 45.96 -46.16 -24.33
N SER A 20 45.04 -45.64 -25.16
CA SER A 20 44.86 -46.09 -26.55
C SER A 20 44.14 -45.02 -27.40
N SER A 21 44.83 -44.54 -28.43
CA SER A 21 44.40 -43.63 -29.50
C SER A 21 44.20 -44.41 -30.80
N PHE A 22 43.22 -44.04 -31.64
CA PHE A 22 43.16 -44.15 -33.11
C PHE A 22 41.81 -43.54 -33.54
N ASP A 23 41.73 -42.30 -34.04
CA ASP A 23 42.05 -41.78 -35.39
C ASP A 23 41.29 -42.43 -36.55
N SER A 24 40.34 -41.69 -37.15
CA SER A 24 40.49 -41.11 -38.50
C SER A 24 39.18 -40.98 -39.30
N SER A 25 39.01 -39.77 -39.83
CA SER A 25 38.45 -39.38 -41.14
C SER A 25 37.00 -39.66 -41.57
N LYS A 26 36.35 -38.56 -42.00
CA LYS A 26 35.14 -38.41 -42.83
C LYS A 26 35.10 -39.32 -44.07
N PRO A 27 33.93 -39.42 -44.72
CA PRO A 27 33.81 -38.70 -46.00
C PRO A 27 32.48 -37.95 -46.21
N SER A 28 32.56 -37.04 -47.17
CA SER A 28 31.52 -36.20 -47.75
C SER A 28 30.75 -36.86 -48.89
N SER A 29 29.62 -36.24 -49.24
CA SER A 29 29.03 -36.05 -50.58
C SER A 29 27.76 -36.84 -50.92
N SER A 30 26.71 -36.08 -51.25
CA SER A 30 25.66 -36.46 -52.18
C SER A 30 25.37 -35.27 -53.10
N HIS A 31 25.73 -35.41 -54.38
CA HIS A 31 25.31 -34.58 -55.50
C HIS A 31 24.84 -35.52 -56.62
N GLY A 32 23.73 -35.17 -57.26
CA GLY A 32 23.21 -35.86 -58.45
C GLY A 32 21.83 -35.34 -58.84
N ALA A 33 21.80 -34.43 -59.82
CA ALA A 33 20.63 -33.81 -60.42
C ALA A 33 20.19 -34.53 -61.71
N VAL A 34 18.89 -34.48 -62.05
CA VAL A 34 18.24 -34.77 -63.37
C VAL A 34 16.89 -34.01 -63.38
N THR A 35 16.70 -32.85 -64.05
CA THR A 35 16.11 -32.58 -65.41
C THR A 35 14.80 -33.34 -65.74
N ALA A 36 13.71 -32.83 -66.34
CA ALA A 36 13.34 -31.59 -67.04
C ALA A 36 11.80 -31.49 -67.26
N GLU A 37 11.32 -30.26 -67.52
CA GLU A 37 10.22 -29.81 -68.43
C GLU A 37 8.79 -30.41 -68.44
N LYS A 38 7.77 -29.54 -68.22
CA LYS A 38 6.75 -29.19 -69.26
C LYS A 38 5.84 -27.99 -68.90
N THR A 39 6.08 -26.89 -69.61
CA THR A 39 5.17 -25.93 -70.28
C THR A 39 3.66 -25.80 -69.94
N SER A 40 3.28 -24.54 -69.61
CA SER A 40 2.28 -23.65 -70.24
C SER A 40 0.74 -23.80 -70.06
N ALA A 41 0.17 -22.84 -69.28
CA ALA A 41 -0.87 -21.81 -69.65
C ALA A 41 -2.35 -22.20 -69.95
N PRO A 42 -3.36 -21.27 -69.95
CA PRO A 42 -3.49 -19.91 -69.36
C PRO A 42 -4.87 -19.55 -68.70
N ALA A 43 -4.94 -18.30 -68.16
CA ALA A 43 -6.07 -17.33 -68.10
C ALA A 43 -6.92 -17.19 -66.81
N PRO A 44 -7.57 -16.02 -66.53
CA PRO A 44 -7.32 -14.63 -66.97
C PRO A 44 -7.31 -13.57 -65.85
N HIS A 45 -6.91 -12.36 -66.26
CA HIS A 45 -6.90 -11.08 -65.53
C HIS A 45 -8.26 -10.60 -64.98
N ALA A 46 -8.23 -9.95 -63.81
CA ALA A 46 -8.91 -8.68 -63.56
C ALA A 46 -8.28 -7.90 -62.38
N THR A 47 -7.50 -6.88 -62.73
CA THR A 47 -7.36 -5.57 -62.07
C THR A 47 -7.48 -5.47 -60.54
N SER A 48 -6.34 -5.36 -59.83
CA SER A 48 -6.24 -4.70 -58.53
C SER A 48 -5.57 -3.33 -58.70
N VAL A 49 -6.25 -2.29 -58.23
CA VAL A 49 -5.77 -0.91 -58.17
C VAL A 49 -4.57 -0.82 -57.22
N THR A 50 -3.47 -0.29 -57.73
CA THR A 50 -2.29 0.17 -57.00
C THR A 50 -2.61 1.40 -56.15
N ALA A 51 -2.27 1.35 -54.87
CA ALA A 51 -1.92 2.51 -54.05
C ALA A 51 -0.55 2.24 -53.38
N PRO A 52 0.43 3.15 -53.48
CA PRO A 52 1.79 2.94 -52.99
C PRO A 52 1.99 3.45 -51.55
N SER A 53 2.85 2.72 -50.84
CA SER A 53 3.77 3.11 -49.75
C SER A 53 3.68 4.53 -49.15
N SER A 54 3.47 4.60 -47.84
CA SER A 54 4.36 5.38 -46.96
C SER A 54 4.42 4.71 -45.59
N ALA A 55 5.65 4.37 -45.19
CA ALA A 55 5.96 3.97 -43.83
C ALA A 55 5.99 5.24 -42.97
N THR A 56 5.21 5.25 -41.89
CA THR A 56 5.43 6.17 -40.77
C THR A 56 5.25 5.36 -39.49
N THR A 57 6.38 5.14 -38.82
CA THR A 57 6.49 4.71 -37.43
C THR A 57 5.75 5.70 -36.53
N ASN A 58 4.79 5.23 -35.74
CA ASN A 58 4.37 5.90 -34.51
C ASN A 58 4.52 4.90 -33.37
N ALA A 59 5.72 4.92 -32.78
CA ALA A 59 5.94 4.50 -31.41
C ALA A 59 5.50 5.68 -30.53
N THR A 60 4.46 5.51 -29.74
CA THR A 60 4.12 6.47 -28.69
C THR A 60 4.90 6.05 -27.45
N THR A 61 6.09 6.62 -27.31
CA THR A 61 6.85 6.66 -26.07
C THR A 61 6.13 7.63 -25.13
N THR A 62 5.34 7.14 -24.19
CA THR A 62 4.94 7.94 -23.02
C THR A 62 6.06 7.82 -22.00
N ALA A 63 6.99 8.78 -22.06
CA ALA A 63 7.91 9.04 -20.98
C ALA A 63 7.11 9.56 -19.78
N SER A 64 7.24 8.91 -18.62
CA SER A 64 7.07 9.52 -17.32
C SER A 64 8.07 10.69 -17.22
N THR A 65 7.57 11.88 -17.50
CA THR A 65 8.29 13.14 -17.29
C THR A 65 7.27 14.11 -16.71
N ILE A 66 7.33 14.28 -15.39
CA ILE A 66 6.79 15.45 -14.73
C ILE A 66 7.65 16.63 -15.20
N ALA A 67 7.20 17.30 -16.26
CA ALA A 67 7.84 18.51 -16.73
C ALA A 67 7.55 19.63 -15.72
N ALA A 68 8.58 20.02 -14.97
CA ALA A 68 8.62 21.28 -14.25
C ALA A 68 8.23 22.44 -15.21
N GLN A 69 7.07 23.05 -14.98
CA GLN A 69 6.65 24.21 -15.74
C GLN A 69 7.60 25.38 -15.45
N SER A 70 8.37 25.75 -16.46
CA SER A 70 9.12 27.00 -16.50
C SER A 70 8.17 28.20 -16.37
N ALA A 71 8.51 29.12 -15.47
CA ALA A 71 7.77 30.35 -15.18
C ALA A 71 7.35 31.13 -16.45
N PRO A 72 6.14 31.72 -16.49
CA PRO A 72 5.76 32.58 -17.59
C PRO A 72 6.46 33.94 -17.44
N SER A 73 7.39 34.21 -18.36
CA SER A 73 7.75 35.58 -18.72
C SER A 73 6.49 36.34 -19.15
N SER A 74 6.32 37.55 -18.61
CA SER A 74 5.18 38.44 -18.81
C SER A 74 4.71 38.56 -20.27
N SER A 75 3.63 37.87 -20.60
CA SER A 75 2.77 38.17 -21.75
C SER A 75 1.35 37.72 -21.44
N THR A 76 0.41 38.64 -21.57
CA THR A 76 -1.03 38.51 -21.32
C THR A 76 -1.60 37.18 -21.81
N GLN A 77 -1.87 36.23 -20.90
CA GLN A 77 -2.52 34.96 -21.22
C GLN A 77 -4.03 35.16 -21.39
N GLN A 78 -4.52 34.93 -22.61
CA GLN A 78 -5.94 34.62 -22.83
C GLN A 78 -6.19 33.21 -22.30
N GLN A 79 -7.10 33.07 -21.33
CA GLN A 79 -7.54 31.76 -20.81
C GLN A 79 -8.24 30.98 -21.93
N GLN A 80 -7.70 29.81 -22.27
CA GLN A 80 -8.38 28.81 -23.09
C GLN A 80 -9.65 28.33 -22.34
N PRO A 81 -10.77 28.04 -23.03
CA PRO A 81 -11.94 27.47 -22.38
C PRO A 81 -11.62 26.06 -21.83
N ARG A 82 -12.02 25.77 -20.59
CA ARG A 82 -11.91 24.42 -20.00
C ARG A 82 -12.73 23.43 -20.82
N ASP A 83 -12.26 22.19 -20.94
CA ASP A 83 -13.00 21.13 -21.63
C ASP A 83 -14.32 20.86 -20.89
N VAL A 84 -15.40 20.66 -21.65
CA VAL A 84 -16.73 20.37 -21.09
C VAL A 84 -16.72 19.00 -20.42
N ALA A 85 -15.89 18.07 -20.90
CA ALA A 85 -15.75 16.74 -20.30
C ALA A 85 -15.24 16.82 -18.86
N ASP A 86 -14.14 17.52 -18.62
CA ASP A 86 -13.54 17.71 -17.29
C ASP A 86 -14.55 18.33 -16.30
N VAL A 87 -15.31 19.33 -16.75
CA VAL A 87 -16.34 19.98 -15.91
C VAL A 87 -17.49 19.04 -15.57
N LEU A 88 -17.87 18.12 -16.47
CA LEU A 88 -18.89 17.12 -16.19
C LEU A 88 -18.38 16.04 -15.24
N GLU A 89 -17.12 15.62 -15.39
CA GLU A 89 -16.47 14.67 -14.49
C GLU A 89 -16.38 15.24 -13.06
N GLU A 90 -15.88 16.46 -12.88
CA GLU A 90 -15.85 17.16 -11.58
C GLU A 90 -17.25 17.18 -10.92
N ARG A 91 -18.30 17.45 -11.70
CA ARG A 91 -19.68 17.49 -11.18
C ARG A 91 -20.20 16.11 -10.78
N LEU A 92 -19.81 15.05 -11.50
CA LEU A 92 -20.17 13.68 -11.14
C LEU A 92 -19.47 13.27 -9.85
N ILE A 93 -18.17 13.57 -9.74
CA ILE A 93 -17.38 13.34 -8.52
C ILE A 93 -18.02 14.04 -7.32
N ASP A 94 -18.37 15.32 -7.45
CA ASP A 94 -19.04 16.08 -6.40
C ASP A 94 -20.41 15.50 -6.02
N ALA A 95 -21.15 14.96 -6.98
CA ALA A 95 -22.46 14.35 -6.75
C ALA A 95 -22.32 13.01 -6.01
N GLU A 96 -21.39 12.15 -6.46
CA GLU A 96 -21.05 10.89 -5.80
C GLU A 96 -20.58 11.12 -4.36
N TYR A 97 -19.67 12.07 -4.15
CA TYR A 97 -19.15 12.39 -2.83
C TYR A 97 -20.24 12.86 -1.86
N LYS A 98 -21.23 13.64 -2.35
CA LYS A 98 -22.39 14.04 -1.54
C LYS A 98 -23.29 12.86 -1.17
N ILE A 99 -23.44 11.89 -2.06
CA ILE A 99 -24.19 10.66 -1.78
C ILE A 99 -23.43 9.82 -0.74
N TRP A 100 -22.14 9.58 -0.97
CA TRP A 100 -21.26 8.89 -0.03
C TRP A 100 -21.35 9.52 1.36
N LYS A 101 -21.21 10.84 1.47
CA LYS A 101 -21.25 11.57 2.74
C LYS A 101 -22.54 11.33 3.52
N LYS A 102 -23.69 11.28 2.84
CA LYS A 102 -24.99 10.99 3.47
C LYS A 102 -25.11 9.54 3.96
N ASN A 103 -24.41 8.62 3.31
CA ASN A 103 -24.43 7.20 3.63
C ASN A 103 -23.36 6.80 4.66
N THR A 104 -22.43 7.69 5.00
CA THR A 104 -21.35 7.39 5.96
C THR A 104 -21.81 6.79 7.28
N PRO A 105 -22.95 7.19 7.91
CA PRO A 105 -23.37 6.59 9.18
C PRO A 105 -23.79 5.11 9.10
N TYR A 106 -23.99 4.57 7.89
CA TYR A 106 -24.32 3.16 7.67
C TYR A 106 -23.11 2.33 7.23
N LEU A 107 -22.04 3.00 6.80
CA LEU A 107 -20.91 2.35 6.14
C LEU A 107 -19.65 2.35 7.01
N TYR A 108 -19.60 3.19 8.04
CA TYR A 108 -18.41 3.41 8.85
C TYR A 108 -18.76 3.57 10.32
N ASP A 109 -17.97 2.93 11.18
CA ASP A 109 -17.96 3.23 12.62
C ASP A 109 -17.42 4.65 12.86
N PHE A 110 -16.38 5.03 12.12
CA PHE A 110 -15.91 6.41 12.08
C PHE A 110 -15.22 6.77 10.76
N VAL A 111 -15.29 8.06 10.42
CA VAL A 111 -14.48 8.68 9.36
C VAL A 111 -13.97 10.03 9.86
N MET A 112 -12.65 10.19 9.80
CA MET A 112 -11.94 11.42 10.10
C MET A 112 -11.32 11.95 8.81
N THR A 113 -11.60 13.21 8.48
CA THR A 113 -11.05 13.86 7.29
C THR A 113 -10.19 15.04 7.70
N HIS A 114 -8.97 15.11 7.17
CA HIS A 114 -8.03 16.20 7.43
C HIS A 114 -7.42 16.70 6.11
N SER A 115 -7.57 18.00 5.86
CA SER A 115 -6.93 18.66 4.73
C SER A 115 -5.51 19.06 5.09
N LEU A 116 -4.54 18.41 4.45
CA LEU A 116 -3.13 18.75 4.57
C LEU A 116 -2.82 20.05 3.84
N GLU A 117 -1.77 20.75 4.30
CA GLU A 117 -1.26 21.95 3.64
C GLU A 117 -0.77 21.65 2.22
N TRP A 118 -0.10 20.52 2.06
CA TRP A 118 0.41 19.97 0.80
C TRP A 118 0.06 18.49 0.71
N PRO A 119 -0.15 17.94 -0.50
CA PRO A 119 -0.48 16.54 -0.65
C PRO A 119 0.65 15.64 -0.16
N SER A 120 0.27 14.45 0.28
CA SER A 120 1.19 13.41 0.71
C SER A 120 1.16 12.27 -0.30
N LEU A 121 2.32 11.90 -0.83
CA LEU A 121 2.46 10.72 -1.69
C LEU A 121 2.64 9.43 -0.90
N THR A 122 2.71 9.53 0.43
CA THR A 122 3.02 8.41 1.30
C THR A 122 2.28 8.51 2.62
N CYS A 123 1.79 7.39 3.13
CA CYS A 123 1.33 7.29 4.50
C CYS A 123 1.72 5.92 5.09
N GLN A 124 2.05 5.90 6.37
CA GLN A 124 2.28 4.65 7.09
C GLN A 124 1.96 4.83 8.57
N TRP A 125 1.17 3.93 9.15
CA TRP A 125 1.02 3.88 10.59
C TRP A 125 2.35 3.54 11.26
N LEU A 126 2.69 4.27 12.32
CA LEU A 126 3.77 3.89 13.21
C LEU A 126 3.20 2.98 14.31
N PRO A 127 3.97 1.98 14.79
CA PRO A 127 3.50 1.04 15.80
C PRO A 127 3.32 1.68 17.19
N THR A 128 3.70 2.95 17.38
CA THR A 128 3.59 3.64 18.65
C THR A 128 2.17 4.13 18.93
N VAL A 129 1.62 3.70 20.06
CA VAL A 129 0.40 4.24 20.67
C VAL A 129 0.68 4.86 22.04
N LYS A 130 -0.06 5.92 22.40
CA LYS A 130 -0.02 6.55 23.72
C LYS A 130 -1.43 6.64 24.29
N GLY A 131 -1.59 6.44 25.61
CA GLY A 131 -2.89 6.58 26.29
C GLY A 131 -3.62 5.26 26.59
N ASP A 132 -2.98 4.12 26.31
CA ASP A 132 -3.45 2.77 26.69
C ASP A 132 -2.88 2.28 28.05
N ASP A 133 -2.30 3.19 28.86
CA ASP A 133 -1.78 2.86 30.18
C ASP A 133 -2.93 2.56 31.16
N SER A 134 -3.39 1.32 31.16
CA SER A 134 -4.22 0.69 32.21
C SER A 134 -3.56 0.74 33.61
N SER A 135 -2.29 1.15 33.69
CA SER A 135 -1.51 1.33 34.93
C SER A 135 -1.53 2.76 35.48
N SER A 136 -1.83 3.76 34.65
CA SER A 136 -2.09 5.12 35.10
C SER A 136 -3.58 5.22 35.39
N GLY A 137 -3.97 5.43 36.65
CA GLY A 137 -5.37 5.52 37.07
C GLY A 137 -6.15 6.71 36.50
N ASP A 138 -5.70 7.29 35.38
CA ASP A 138 -6.31 8.43 34.71
C ASP A 138 -7.34 7.97 33.67
N ARG A 139 -8.52 7.61 34.16
CA ARG A 139 -9.72 7.27 33.36
C ARG A 139 -10.32 8.47 32.62
N THR A 140 -9.58 9.57 32.42
CA THR A 140 -10.12 10.82 31.84
C THR A 140 -9.82 10.99 30.35
N THR A 141 -8.99 10.12 29.75
CA THR A 141 -8.68 10.16 28.32
C THR A 141 -9.56 9.19 27.54
N GLU A 142 -10.48 9.74 26.76
CA GLU A 142 -11.48 9.02 25.95
C GLU A 142 -10.93 8.54 24.59
N TYR A 143 -9.63 8.73 24.34
CA TYR A 143 -8.98 8.41 23.07
C TYR A 143 -7.62 7.74 23.28
N VAL A 144 -7.16 7.00 22.27
CA VAL A 144 -5.79 6.51 22.12
C VAL A 144 -5.10 7.35 21.04
N GLU A 145 -3.91 7.85 21.33
CA GLU A 145 -3.12 8.61 20.35
C GLU A 145 -2.23 7.65 19.55
N HIS A 146 -2.51 7.52 18.26
CA HIS A 146 -1.72 6.81 17.27
C HIS A 146 -0.83 7.80 16.49
N SER A 147 0.20 7.32 15.81
CA SER A 147 1.10 8.15 15.01
C SER A 147 1.14 7.70 13.55
N LEU A 148 1.19 8.67 12.63
CA LEU A 148 1.29 8.47 11.19
C LEU A 148 2.57 9.09 10.65
N LEU A 149 3.27 8.37 9.78
CA LEU A 149 4.34 8.89 8.95
C LEU A 149 3.74 9.44 7.65
N LEU A 150 4.10 10.66 7.28
CA LEU A 150 3.61 11.36 6.10
C LEU A 150 4.76 12.11 5.40
N GLY A 151 4.52 12.50 4.15
CA GLY A 151 5.41 13.36 3.37
C GLY A 151 4.70 14.60 2.81
N THR A 152 5.45 15.55 2.25
CA THR A 152 4.89 16.63 1.43
C THR A 152 5.31 16.48 -0.02
N HIS A 153 4.47 16.98 -0.91
CA HIS A 153 4.78 17.24 -2.31
C HIS A 153 4.40 18.69 -2.64
N THR A 154 5.39 19.58 -2.60
CA THR A 154 5.19 21.03 -2.80
C THR A 154 5.59 21.51 -4.19
N THR A 155 5.06 22.65 -4.63
CA THR A 155 5.45 23.30 -5.89
C THR A 155 6.50 24.39 -5.66
N GLY A 156 7.72 23.99 -5.31
CA GLY A 156 8.87 24.89 -5.14
C GLY A 156 9.03 25.47 -3.73
N GLU A 157 8.25 24.99 -2.77
CA GLU A 157 8.46 25.27 -1.35
C GLU A 157 9.36 24.22 -0.68
N GLN A 158 9.68 24.44 0.59
CA GLN A 158 10.43 23.45 1.36
C GLN A 158 9.55 22.22 1.62
N ASN A 159 10.03 21.04 1.20
CA ASN A 159 9.39 19.77 1.52
C ASN A 159 9.77 19.26 2.91
N TYR A 160 8.92 18.42 3.50
CA TYR A 160 9.09 17.85 4.81
C TYR A 160 8.71 16.37 4.86
N LEU A 161 9.52 15.58 5.56
CA LEU A 161 9.08 14.35 6.18
C LEU A 161 8.31 14.71 7.46
N MET A 162 7.14 14.13 7.68
CA MET A 162 6.23 14.55 8.75
C MET A 162 5.81 13.37 9.63
N ILE A 163 5.58 13.65 10.92
CA ILE A 163 4.88 12.73 11.83
C ILE A 163 3.60 13.42 12.31
N GLY A 164 2.47 12.81 11.99
CA GLY A 164 1.15 13.19 12.50
C GLY A 164 0.76 12.37 13.72
N SER A 165 -0.07 12.93 14.59
CA SER A 165 -0.81 12.21 15.63
C SER A 165 -2.27 12.11 15.26
N VAL A 166 -2.88 10.96 15.49
CA VAL A 166 -4.30 10.67 15.30
C VAL A 166 -4.88 10.20 16.62
N ASN A 167 -5.87 10.90 17.14
CA ASN A 167 -6.54 10.52 18.38
C ASN A 167 -7.79 9.69 18.04
N LEU A 168 -7.66 8.36 18.09
CA LEU A 168 -8.78 7.44 17.84
C LEU A 168 -9.63 7.29 19.12
N PRO A 169 -10.97 7.32 19.04
CA PRO A 169 -11.83 7.04 20.18
C PRO A 169 -11.55 5.66 20.78
N LYS A 170 -11.70 5.51 22.10
CA LYS A 170 -11.72 4.17 22.73
C LYS A 170 -13.10 3.54 22.52
N ASN A 171 -13.16 2.23 22.29
CA ASN A 171 -14.42 1.49 22.05
C ASN A 171 -15.49 1.69 23.15
N ASP A 172 -15.09 2.00 24.39
CA ASP A 172 -16.00 2.23 25.53
C ASP A 172 -16.43 3.71 25.74
N ALA A 173 -15.99 4.66 24.89
CA ALA A 173 -16.21 6.07 25.12
C ALA A 173 -17.65 6.52 24.76
N VAL A 174 -18.49 6.72 25.79
CA VAL A 174 -19.80 7.38 25.65
C VAL A 174 -19.60 8.90 25.54
N ILE A 175 -19.60 9.44 24.33
CA ILE A 175 -19.45 10.88 24.09
C ILE A 175 -20.84 11.51 23.94
N ASP A 176 -21.37 12.09 25.03
CA ASP A 176 -22.66 12.80 25.03
C ASP A 176 -22.51 14.25 24.54
N HIS A 177 -22.97 14.52 23.32
CA HIS A 177 -22.98 15.88 22.73
C HIS A 177 -24.26 16.69 23.02
N ARG A 178 -25.11 16.32 24.00
CA ARG A 178 -26.39 17.01 24.25
C ARG A 178 -26.33 18.29 25.10
N GLN A 179 -25.16 18.79 25.50
CA GLN A 179 -25.06 20.04 26.26
C GLN A 179 -24.35 21.13 25.49
N ASP A 180 -25.03 21.75 24.52
CA ASP A 180 -24.79 23.14 24.12
C ASP A 180 -26.02 23.68 23.36
N GLY A 181 -27.14 23.77 24.08
CA GLY A 181 -28.41 24.18 23.50
C GLY A 181 -29.45 24.61 24.54
N ALA A 182 -29.06 25.32 25.59
CA ALA A 182 -30.02 25.94 26.50
C ALA A 182 -29.55 27.32 26.96
N GLY A 183 -29.88 28.32 26.14
CA GLY A 183 -29.86 29.71 26.54
C GLY A 183 -30.76 29.95 27.75
N ASN A 184 -30.14 30.50 28.78
CA ASN A 184 -30.67 31.31 29.86
C ASN A 184 -32.19 31.63 29.80
N ALA A 185 -33.01 30.90 30.56
CA ALA A 185 -34.34 31.32 30.95
C ALA A 185 -34.58 30.97 32.43
N SER A 186 -34.61 32.01 33.25
CA SER A 186 -35.00 31.96 34.66
C SER A 186 -36.47 31.56 34.84
N SER A 187 -36.79 30.64 35.75
CA SER A 187 -37.83 30.84 36.79
C SER A 187 -38.03 29.62 37.72
N ALA A 188 -38.00 29.93 39.02
CA ALA A 188 -38.84 29.44 40.11
C ALA A 188 -39.05 27.92 40.37
N ALA A 189 -38.41 27.49 41.46
CA ALA A 189 -38.81 26.52 42.49
C ALA A 189 -40.21 25.84 42.42
N ALA A 190 -40.22 24.51 42.60
CA ALA A 190 -41.05 23.85 43.62
C ALA A 190 -40.53 22.43 43.91
N SER A 191 -40.39 22.13 45.20
CA SER A 191 -40.11 20.82 45.80
C SER A 191 -41.25 19.83 45.62
N THR A 192 -40.95 18.53 45.51
CA THR A 192 -41.56 17.48 46.36
C THR A 192 -40.83 16.15 46.18
N ASN A 193 -40.48 15.55 47.31
CA ASN A 193 -40.10 14.14 47.44
C ASN A 193 -41.29 13.26 47.08
N ASP A 194 -41.04 12.11 46.45
CA ASP A 194 -41.65 10.87 46.92
C ASP A 194 -40.84 9.62 46.54
N THR A 195 -40.64 8.80 47.56
CA THR A 195 -40.02 7.47 47.56
C THR A 195 -41.13 6.43 47.47
N ALA A 196 -41.05 5.47 46.54
CA ALA A 196 -41.50 4.09 46.74
C ALA A 196 -41.10 3.19 45.56
N ALA A 197 -40.54 2.03 45.92
CA ALA A 197 -40.10 0.95 45.06
C ALA A 197 -41.27 0.11 44.51
N ASN A 198 -41.12 -0.44 43.29
CA ASN A 198 -41.15 -1.91 43.09
C ASN A 198 -40.83 -2.36 41.66
N SER A 199 -39.92 -3.35 41.59
CA SER A 199 -39.87 -4.53 40.71
C SER A 199 -40.13 -4.42 39.20
N ALA A 200 -39.07 -4.59 38.41
CA ALA A 200 -38.98 -5.62 37.37
C ALA A 200 -37.53 -5.73 36.89
N THR A 201 -36.87 -6.83 37.20
CA THR A 201 -35.55 -7.18 36.69
C THR A 201 -35.72 -7.66 35.25
N ALA A 202 -35.47 -6.78 34.29
CA ALA A 202 -35.21 -7.14 32.90
C ALA A 202 -33.74 -6.79 32.63
N THR A 203 -32.89 -7.82 32.58
CA THR A 203 -31.51 -7.69 32.14
C THR A 203 -31.54 -7.63 30.62
N THR A 204 -31.75 -6.44 30.08
CA THR A 204 -31.52 -6.16 28.66
C THR A 204 -30.11 -5.58 28.56
N THR A 205 -29.17 -6.40 28.12
CA THR A 205 -27.84 -5.96 27.69
C THR A 205 -28.03 -5.17 26.40
N THR A 206 -28.27 -3.86 26.50
CA THR A 206 -28.18 -2.97 25.35
C THR A 206 -26.71 -2.69 25.11
N SER A 207 -26.13 -3.35 24.10
CA SER A 207 -24.85 -2.97 23.49
C SER A 207 -24.89 -1.48 23.14
N ALA A 208 -23.90 -0.74 23.62
CA ALA A 208 -23.84 0.70 23.48
C ALA A 208 -23.41 1.04 22.06
N VAL A 209 -24.38 1.41 21.22
CA VAL A 209 -24.15 2.02 19.91
C VAL A 209 -23.42 3.36 20.13
N ALA A 210 -22.14 3.43 19.77
CA ALA A 210 -21.44 4.69 19.64
C ALA A 210 -21.94 5.36 18.35
N VAL A 211 -22.94 6.22 18.50
CA VAL A 211 -23.70 6.76 17.38
C VAL A 211 -22.87 7.80 16.61
N ALA A 212 -22.66 7.56 15.31
CA ALA A 212 -22.32 8.56 14.29
C ALA A 212 -23.44 9.61 14.07
N ALA A 213 -24.11 10.05 15.14
CA ALA A 213 -25.20 11.00 15.05
C ALA A 213 -24.65 12.40 15.30
N ASN A 214 -24.36 13.11 14.20
CA ASN A 214 -24.64 14.54 14.08
C ASN A 214 -24.48 14.99 12.61
N TYR A 215 -25.11 14.31 11.64
CA TYR A 215 -25.20 14.89 10.30
C TYR A 215 -26.11 16.14 10.34
N ASP A 216 -25.55 17.31 10.07
CA ASP A 216 -26.28 18.58 10.01
C ASP A 216 -26.81 18.78 8.58
N ASP A 217 -28.08 18.45 8.36
CA ASP A 217 -28.79 18.58 7.07
C ASP A 217 -28.74 20.01 6.50
N ASP A 218 -28.69 21.04 7.37
CA ASP A 218 -28.70 22.45 6.96
C ASP A 218 -27.31 22.94 6.52
N LYS A 219 -26.23 22.36 7.09
CA LYS A 219 -24.84 22.69 6.74
C LYS A 219 -24.21 21.74 5.74
N GLY A 220 -24.80 20.56 5.54
CA GLY A 220 -24.19 19.49 4.75
C GLY A 220 -22.85 19.04 5.35
N GLU A 221 -22.68 19.20 6.65
CA GLU A 221 -21.48 18.85 7.40
C GLU A 221 -21.76 17.59 8.22
N LEU A 222 -20.82 16.65 8.18
CA LEU A 222 -20.77 15.61 9.20
C LEU A 222 -20.46 16.36 10.50
N GLY A 223 -21.21 16.11 11.56
CA GLY A 223 -20.84 16.43 12.93
C GLY A 223 -19.61 15.60 13.27
N GLY A 224 -18.51 15.98 12.65
CA GLY A 224 -17.25 15.33 12.76
C GLY A 224 -16.77 15.48 14.18
N PHE A 225 -16.08 14.44 14.57
CA PHE A 225 -15.15 14.31 15.67
C PHE A 225 -14.05 15.41 15.75
N GLY A 226 -14.28 16.60 15.20
CA GLY A 226 -13.29 17.67 15.03
C GLY A 226 -13.91 19.06 14.86
N SER A 227 -14.92 19.43 15.66
CA SER A 227 -15.23 20.86 15.81
C SER A 227 -13.97 21.56 16.35
N ASN A 228 -13.44 22.50 15.58
CA ASN A 228 -12.40 23.46 15.99
C ASN A 228 -12.92 24.42 17.09
N SER A 229 -13.68 23.91 18.06
CA SER A 229 -13.91 24.58 19.32
C SER A 229 -12.56 24.69 20.01
N GLY A 230 -12.08 25.91 20.24
CA GLY A 230 -10.87 26.22 21.02
C GLY A 230 -10.96 25.77 22.49
N THR A 231 -11.84 24.82 22.82
CA THR A 231 -12.02 24.22 24.14
C THR A 231 -10.98 23.14 24.36
N THR A 232 -10.22 23.28 25.44
CA THR A 232 -9.13 22.38 25.86
C THR A 232 -9.62 21.13 26.60
N THR A 233 -10.87 20.72 26.44
CA THR A 233 -11.43 19.55 27.14
C THR A 233 -10.92 18.23 26.53
N PRO A 234 -10.70 17.17 27.32
CA PRO A 234 -10.25 15.87 26.83
C PRO A 234 -11.15 15.26 25.73
N ALA A 235 -12.47 15.41 25.85
CA ALA A 235 -13.45 14.98 24.84
C ALA A 235 -13.31 15.72 23.50
N ALA A 236 -12.86 16.99 23.50
CA ALA A 236 -12.61 17.77 22.29
C ALA A 236 -11.31 17.40 21.56
N LYS A 237 -10.55 16.42 22.08
CA LYS A 237 -9.33 15.90 21.46
C LYS A 237 -9.53 14.55 20.78
N ALA A 238 -10.54 13.76 21.16
CA ALA A 238 -10.91 12.56 20.41
C ALA A 238 -11.26 12.96 18.97
N GLY A 239 -10.79 12.20 17.98
CA GLY A 239 -11.10 12.52 16.59
C GLY A 239 -10.24 13.58 15.92
N ARG A 240 -9.14 13.97 16.56
CA ARG A 240 -8.25 15.02 16.07
C ARG A 240 -7.02 14.44 15.36
N ILE A 241 -6.69 15.02 14.20
CA ILE A 241 -5.45 14.78 13.46
C ILE A 241 -4.58 16.04 13.57
N GLU A 242 -3.32 15.89 13.96
CA GLU A 242 -2.36 17.00 14.06
C GLU A 242 -0.99 16.63 13.54
N ILE A 243 -0.33 17.51 12.80
CA ILE A 243 1.09 17.36 12.48
C ILE A 243 1.91 17.74 13.72
N ARG A 244 2.65 16.78 14.27
CA ARG A 244 3.49 16.95 15.47
C ARG A 244 4.96 17.12 15.16
N MET A 245 5.39 16.72 13.98
CA MET A 245 6.77 16.84 13.57
C MET A 245 6.90 17.15 12.08
N LYS A 246 7.86 18.01 11.73
CA LYS A 246 8.32 18.26 10.36
C LYS A 246 9.86 18.19 10.34
N ILE A 247 10.43 17.43 9.41
CA ILE A 247 11.89 17.34 9.17
C ILE A 247 12.13 17.78 7.73
N LYS A 248 13.01 18.76 7.50
CA LYS A 248 13.30 19.26 6.15
C LYS A 248 13.78 18.11 5.24
N HIS A 249 13.18 18.02 4.06
CA HIS A 249 13.48 17.02 3.04
C HIS A 249 13.90 17.71 1.73
N GLU A 250 14.85 17.12 1.00
CA GLU A 250 15.24 17.60 -0.32
C GLU A 250 14.31 17.01 -1.38
N GLY A 251 13.49 17.87 -1.99
CA GLY A 251 12.41 17.45 -2.88
C GLY A 251 11.24 16.79 -2.15
N GLU A 252 10.19 16.46 -2.88
CA GLU A 252 9.03 15.73 -2.39
C GLU A 252 9.40 14.38 -1.79
N VAL A 253 8.51 13.85 -0.96
CA VAL A 253 8.68 12.53 -0.33
C VAL A 253 7.84 11.52 -1.10
N ASN A 254 8.44 10.85 -2.08
CA ASN A 254 7.78 9.85 -2.93
C ASN A 254 7.29 8.65 -2.10
N ARG A 255 8.13 8.17 -1.17
CA ARG A 255 7.76 7.12 -0.22
C ARG A 255 8.59 7.25 1.05
N ALA A 256 7.96 7.02 2.20
CA ALA A 256 8.66 6.92 3.48
C ALA A 256 8.19 5.68 4.25
N ARG A 257 9.14 4.93 4.81
CA ARG A 257 8.86 3.70 5.57
C ARG A 257 9.71 3.64 6.83
N HIS A 258 9.12 3.27 7.96
CA HIS A 258 9.86 3.05 9.20
C HIS A 258 10.51 1.66 9.21
N MET A 259 11.65 1.53 9.90
CA MET A 259 12.31 0.25 10.13
C MET A 259 11.50 -0.57 11.14
N PRO A 260 11.12 -1.83 10.86
CA PRO A 260 10.30 -2.64 11.76
C PRO A 260 10.92 -2.85 13.15
N GLN A 261 12.24 -3.05 13.21
CA GLN A 261 12.96 -3.31 14.46
C GLN A 261 13.15 -2.06 15.32
N ASN A 262 13.07 -0.86 14.71
CA ASN A 262 13.14 0.41 15.41
C ASN A 262 12.45 1.51 14.58
N HIS A 263 11.20 1.79 14.91
CA HIS A 263 10.33 2.72 14.18
C HIS A 263 10.77 4.19 14.24
N PHE A 264 11.79 4.54 15.05
CA PHE A 264 12.41 5.87 14.99
C PHE A 264 13.33 6.03 13.79
N ILE A 265 13.78 4.92 13.20
CA ILE A 265 14.56 4.96 11.96
C ILE A 265 13.60 4.90 10.78
N VAL A 266 13.69 5.91 9.91
CA VAL A 266 12.85 6.04 8.70
C VAL A 266 13.75 6.12 7.48
N ALA A 267 13.41 5.39 6.42
CA ALA A 267 13.97 5.61 5.09
C ALA A 267 12.98 6.42 4.26
N SER A 268 13.48 7.33 3.44
CA SER A 268 12.67 8.03 2.45
C SER A 268 13.29 8.04 1.05
N ARG A 269 12.40 8.05 0.06
CA ARG A 269 12.67 8.38 -1.35
C ARG A 269 12.15 9.77 -1.64
N GLY A 270 12.87 10.48 -2.49
CA GLY A 270 12.40 11.71 -3.13
C GLY A 270 12.72 11.70 -4.62
N PRO A 271 12.72 12.87 -5.28
CA PRO A 271 12.94 12.98 -6.72
C PRO A 271 14.40 12.77 -7.16
N ASN A 272 15.29 12.56 -6.20
CA ASN A 272 16.71 12.34 -6.46
C ASN A 272 17.03 10.83 -6.54
N PRO A 273 18.14 10.44 -7.19
CA PRO A 273 18.61 9.06 -7.17
C PRO A 273 18.97 8.56 -5.77
N GLU A 274 19.43 9.45 -4.89
CA GLU A 274 19.78 9.15 -3.51
C GLU A 274 18.55 8.80 -2.65
N LEU A 275 18.79 8.00 -1.61
CA LEU A 275 17.82 7.78 -0.53
C LEU A 275 18.34 8.35 0.77
N TYR A 276 17.42 8.69 1.66
CA TYR A 276 17.76 9.31 2.94
C TYR A 276 17.32 8.44 4.11
N ILE A 277 18.20 8.31 5.10
CA ILE A 277 17.92 7.62 6.37
C ILE A 277 17.85 8.66 7.47
N TRP A 278 16.76 8.59 8.23
CA TRP A 278 16.41 9.51 9.30
C TRP A 278 16.36 8.75 10.62
N ASP A 279 16.98 9.28 11.66
CA ASP A 279 16.70 8.93 13.05
C ASP A 279 15.85 10.07 13.60
N VAL A 280 14.53 9.91 13.54
CA VAL A 280 13.57 10.98 13.85
C VAL A 280 13.73 11.49 15.29
N SER A 281 14.27 10.66 16.20
CA SER A 281 14.54 11.05 17.59
C SER A 281 15.65 12.10 17.73
N ARG A 282 16.49 12.29 16.70
CA ARG A 282 17.60 13.26 16.66
C ARG A 282 17.22 14.59 16.03
N HIS A 283 15.98 14.78 15.62
CA HIS A 283 15.49 16.02 15.05
C HIS A 283 14.56 16.74 16.04
N PRO A 284 14.56 18.08 16.07
CA PRO A 284 13.53 18.82 16.78
C PRO A 284 12.18 18.57 16.10
N SER A 285 11.09 18.61 16.88
CA SER A 285 9.73 18.43 16.35
C SER A 285 9.44 19.40 15.21
N PHE A 286 9.81 20.67 15.35
CA PHE A 286 9.68 21.63 14.27
C PHE A 286 11.04 22.27 13.97
N PRO A 287 11.46 22.31 12.70
CA PRO A 287 12.74 22.85 12.32
C PRO A 287 12.73 24.37 12.46
N GLU A 288 13.81 24.94 12.99
CA GLU A 288 14.03 26.39 12.88
C GLU A 288 14.22 26.80 11.41
N ASP A 289 13.90 28.04 11.06
CA ASP A 289 13.98 28.54 9.67
C ASP A 289 15.37 28.27 9.04
N ASN A 290 16.43 28.41 9.83
CA ASN A 290 17.82 28.23 9.40
C ASN A 290 18.34 26.79 9.53
N SER A 291 17.50 25.83 9.92
CA SER A 291 17.89 24.43 9.97
C SER A 291 18.30 23.93 8.58
N VAL A 292 19.30 23.05 8.55
CA VAL A 292 19.82 22.48 7.31
C VAL A 292 19.22 21.10 7.07
N PHE A 293 19.17 20.71 5.79
CA PHE A 293 18.93 19.33 5.41
C PHE A 293 20.04 18.44 6.00
N ALA A 294 19.66 17.50 6.87
CA ALA A 294 20.62 16.77 7.71
C ALA A 294 20.19 15.32 7.99
N PRO A 295 20.02 14.47 6.96
CA PRO A 295 19.74 13.05 7.17
C PRO A 295 20.90 12.36 7.90
N GLN A 296 20.64 11.27 8.62
CA GLN A 296 21.68 10.46 9.26
C GLN A 296 22.50 9.69 8.21
N GLY A 297 21.83 9.15 7.19
CA GLY A 297 22.48 8.45 6.08
C GLY A 297 22.01 8.94 4.72
N VAL A 298 22.91 8.89 3.73
CA VAL A 298 22.61 9.14 2.32
C VAL A 298 23.06 7.91 1.53
N LEU A 299 22.12 7.22 0.91
CA LEU A 299 22.38 6.02 0.11
C LEU A 299 22.70 6.48 -1.31
N VAL A 300 23.91 6.19 -1.76
CA VAL A 300 24.51 6.72 -2.99
C VAL A 300 25.07 5.61 -3.86
N GLY A 301 25.26 5.88 -5.15
CA GLY A 301 25.97 4.98 -6.07
C GLY A 301 25.21 3.71 -6.48
N GLY A 302 23.94 3.57 -6.07
CA GLY A 302 23.05 2.49 -6.50
C GLY A 302 22.16 2.90 -7.67
N HIS A 303 21.24 3.82 -7.42
CA HIS A 303 20.30 4.32 -8.42
C HIS A 303 20.83 5.53 -9.18
N THR A 304 20.27 5.76 -10.36
CA THR A 304 20.58 6.86 -11.27
C THR A 304 19.36 7.74 -11.59
N ARG A 305 18.17 7.34 -11.14
CA ARG A 305 16.89 8.05 -11.28
C ARG A 305 16.09 7.92 -9.98
N GLU A 306 14.99 8.65 -9.88
CA GLU A 306 14.06 8.55 -8.74
C GLU A 306 13.31 7.20 -8.73
N GLY A 307 12.30 7.08 -7.86
CA GLY A 307 11.39 5.94 -7.82
C GLY A 307 10.67 5.81 -6.48
N TYR A 308 9.71 4.88 -6.43
CA TYR A 308 8.80 4.70 -5.30
C TYR A 308 9.14 3.48 -4.43
N GLY A 309 9.52 2.35 -5.05
CA GLY A 309 9.82 1.10 -4.34
C GLY A 309 10.79 1.28 -3.18
N LEU A 310 10.35 0.91 -1.97
CA LEU A 310 11.11 1.06 -0.72
C LEU A 310 10.56 0.10 0.35
N ALA A 311 11.37 -0.86 0.78
CA ALA A 311 10.95 -1.82 1.82
C ALA A 311 12.10 -2.19 2.76
N TRP A 312 11.81 -2.20 4.06
CA TRP A 312 12.73 -2.67 5.09
C TRP A 312 12.65 -4.18 5.23
N SER A 313 13.78 -4.81 5.53
CA SER A 313 13.76 -6.22 5.91
C SER A 313 13.09 -6.35 7.29
N PRO A 314 12.07 -7.20 7.45
CA PRO A 314 11.55 -7.51 8.78
C PRO A 314 12.50 -8.41 9.58
N HIS A 315 13.48 -9.04 8.90
CA HIS A 315 14.36 -10.06 9.49
C HIS A 315 15.67 -9.52 10.01
N THR A 316 16.26 -8.55 9.33
CA THR A 316 17.60 -8.04 9.64
C THR A 316 17.55 -6.53 9.82
N GLU A 317 17.86 -6.08 11.03
CA GLU A 317 17.95 -4.66 11.36
C GLU A 317 18.91 -3.93 10.41
N GLY A 318 18.49 -2.78 9.90
CA GLY A 318 19.30 -1.96 9.01
C GLY A 318 19.37 -2.43 7.55
N ARG A 319 18.73 -3.55 7.20
CA ARG A 319 18.61 -3.99 5.79
C ARG A 319 17.40 -3.34 5.12
N LEU A 320 17.64 -2.77 3.95
CA LEU A 320 16.64 -2.07 3.15
C LEU A 320 16.80 -2.46 1.67
N ILE A 321 15.69 -2.54 0.94
CA ILE A 321 15.68 -2.59 -0.52
C ILE A 321 14.96 -1.40 -1.12
N SER A 322 15.33 -1.04 -2.34
CA SER A 322 14.69 0.03 -3.09
C SER A 322 14.62 -0.26 -4.59
N GLY A 323 13.55 0.21 -5.23
CA GLY A 323 13.33 0.20 -6.67
C GLY A 323 13.48 1.60 -7.27
N SER A 324 13.74 1.67 -8.58
CA SER A 324 13.94 2.94 -9.28
C SER A 324 13.47 2.88 -10.73
N GLU A 325 13.18 4.07 -11.27
CA GLU A 325 12.96 4.30 -12.69
C GLU A 325 14.15 4.00 -13.60
N ASP A 326 15.30 3.64 -13.05
CA ASP A 326 16.44 3.13 -13.81
C ASP A 326 16.44 1.61 -14.02
N GLY A 327 15.35 0.95 -13.63
CA GLY A 327 15.14 -0.50 -13.79
C GLY A 327 15.94 -1.36 -12.82
N SER A 328 16.56 -0.77 -11.79
CA SER A 328 17.34 -1.50 -10.80
C SER A 328 16.64 -1.64 -9.45
N VAL A 329 16.94 -2.74 -8.77
CA VAL A 329 16.65 -2.93 -7.34
C VAL A 329 17.97 -2.88 -6.58
N CYS A 330 18.08 -2.05 -5.55
CA CYS A 330 19.28 -2.00 -4.71
C CYS A 330 19.00 -2.58 -3.33
N LEU A 331 20.00 -3.29 -2.78
CA LEU A 331 20.02 -3.79 -1.41
C LEU A 331 21.06 -3.02 -0.59
N TRP A 332 20.66 -2.56 0.57
CA TRP A 332 21.44 -1.67 1.42
C TRP A 332 21.64 -2.26 2.82
N ASP A 333 22.70 -1.81 3.48
CA ASP A 333 22.91 -1.97 4.91
C ASP A 333 23.22 -0.59 5.47
N VAL A 334 22.32 -0.10 6.31
CA VAL A 334 22.39 1.24 6.88
C VAL A 334 22.87 1.25 8.32
N THR A 335 23.29 0.11 8.88
CA THR A 335 23.73 0.00 10.29
C THR A 335 24.82 1.03 10.62
N ALA A 336 25.69 1.34 9.65
CA ALA A 336 26.72 2.37 9.81
C ALA A 336 26.15 3.79 10.03
N SER A 337 25.06 4.17 9.37
CA SER A 337 24.48 5.52 9.51
C SER A 337 23.66 5.68 10.78
N ILE A 338 23.07 4.60 11.30
CA ILE A 338 22.24 4.63 12.52
C ILE A 338 23.04 4.35 13.81
N ALA A 339 24.29 3.93 13.69
CA ALA A 339 25.16 3.67 14.84
C ALA A 339 25.29 4.88 15.78
N LYS A 340 25.49 4.61 17.07
CA LYS A 340 25.70 5.64 18.09
C LYS A 340 26.95 6.45 17.76
N GLY A 341 26.79 7.77 17.63
CA GLY A 341 27.88 8.68 17.27
C GLY A 341 28.15 8.81 15.76
N SER A 342 27.33 8.17 14.92
CA SER A 342 27.32 8.43 13.47
C SER A 342 27.07 9.91 13.18
N LYS A 343 27.78 10.43 12.17
CA LYS A 343 27.64 11.81 11.70
C LYS A 343 26.49 11.88 10.69
N SER A 344 25.78 13.01 10.67
CA SER A 344 24.83 13.31 9.60
C SER A 344 25.53 13.28 8.24
N GLY A 345 24.82 12.81 7.22
CA GLY A 345 25.33 12.68 5.85
C GLY A 345 26.24 11.48 5.62
N THR A 346 26.17 10.42 6.44
CA THR A 346 26.97 9.21 6.24
C THR A 346 26.61 8.55 4.91
N GLN A 347 27.53 8.51 3.96
CA GLN A 347 27.31 7.91 2.65
C GLN A 347 27.36 6.38 2.72
N ILE A 348 26.36 5.72 2.14
CA ILE A 348 26.22 4.27 2.10
C ILE A 348 26.13 3.84 0.64
N ASN A 349 27.00 2.93 0.21
CA ASN A 349 26.92 2.30 -1.11
C ASN A 349 26.04 1.04 -1.04
N PRO A 350 25.42 0.62 -2.15
CA PRO A 350 24.61 -0.59 -2.16
C PRO A 350 25.49 -1.82 -1.88
N LEU A 351 24.95 -2.78 -1.12
CA LEU A 351 25.55 -4.10 -0.99
C LEU A 351 25.42 -4.91 -2.27
N SER A 352 24.32 -4.73 -3.00
CA SER A 352 24.05 -5.37 -4.28
C SER A 352 23.06 -4.53 -5.10
N THR A 353 23.18 -4.60 -6.42
CA THR A 353 22.26 -3.95 -7.36
C THR A 353 21.78 -4.99 -8.36
N PHE A 354 20.50 -5.33 -8.29
CA PHE A 354 19.85 -6.33 -9.11
C PHE A 354 19.25 -5.72 -10.38
N ARG A 355 19.32 -6.45 -11.49
CA ARG A 355 18.87 -5.99 -12.82
C ARG A 355 18.17 -7.12 -13.58
N CYS A 356 16.84 -7.12 -13.53
CA CYS A 356 15.92 -8.05 -14.24
C CYS A 356 14.91 -7.24 -15.04
N HIS A 357 14.50 -6.10 -14.49
CA HIS A 357 13.54 -5.24 -15.13
C HIS A 357 14.14 -4.50 -16.33
N THR A 358 13.34 -4.33 -17.37
CA THR A 358 13.70 -3.58 -18.59
C THR A 358 13.13 -2.17 -18.61
N ASP A 359 12.30 -1.82 -17.64
CA ASP A 359 11.68 -0.52 -17.43
C ASP A 359 11.62 -0.18 -15.93
N VAL A 360 10.89 0.87 -15.54
CA VAL A 360 10.73 1.34 -14.15
C VAL A 360 10.39 0.20 -13.19
N VAL A 361 11.08 0.15 -12.05
CA VAL A 361 10.68 -0.70 -10.90
C VAL A 361 9.78 0.12 -9.99
N GLU A 362 8.50 -0.19 -10.02
CA GLU A 362 7.46 0.54 -9.29
C GLU A 362 7.46 0.17 -7.80
N ASP A 363 7.56 -1.12 -7.48
CA ASP A 363 7.50 -1.59 -6.11
C ASP A 363 8.42 -2.77 -5.80
N VAL A 364 8.77 -2.88 -4.52
CA VAL A 364 9.64 -3.92 -3.97
C VAL A 364 9.15 -4.30 -2.58
N ASP A 365 9.25 -5.60 -2.25
CA ASP A 365 8.86 -6.08 -0.92
C ASP A 365 9.77 -7.22 -0.44
N TRP A 366 9.90 -7.37 0.86
CA TRP A 366 10.61 -8.47 1.49
C TRP A 366 9.65 -9.61 1.80
N HIS A 367 10.09 -10.84 1.54
CA HIS A 367 9.32 -11.99 1.99
C HIS A 367 9.23 -12.02 3.52
N PRO A 368 8.03 -12.18 4.13
CA PRO A 368 7.83 -11.99 5.57
C PRO A 368 8.36 -13.14 6.43
N LYS A 369 8.65 -14.32 5.84
CA LYS A 369 9.20 -15.50 6.56
C LYS A 369 10.61 -15.90 6.13
N ASP A 370 11.09 -15.47 4.97
CA ASP A 370 12.43 -15.82 4.44
C ASP A 370 13.28 -14.55 4.30
N ALA A 371 14.31 -14.46 5.13
CA ALA A 371 15.24 -13.34 5.17
C ALA A 371 16.07 -13.13 3.90
N ASN A 372 16.01 -14.05 2.94
CA ASN A 372 16.80 -14.01 1.71
C ASN A 372 15.98 -13.69 0.48
N LEU A 373 14.64 -13.77 0.56
CA LEU A 373 13.77 -13.57 -0.59
C LEU A 373 13.22 -12.15 -0.61
N ILE A 374 13.31 -11.52 -1.78
CA ILE A 374 12.69 -10.23 -2.08
C ILE A 374 11.95 -10.34 -3.41
N GLY A 375 10.91 -9.53 -3.58
CA GLY A 375 10.18 -9.39 -4.83
C GLY A 375 10.29 -7.97 -5.38
N SER A 376 10.13 -7.85 -6.69
CA SER A 376 10.02 -6.56 -7.39
C SER A 376 9.05 -6.64 -8.56
N VAL A 377 8.40 -5.51 -8.84
CA VAL A 377 7.44 -5.33 -9.94
C VAL A 377 7.68 -4.00 -10.67
N GLY A 378 7.17 -3.88 -11.90
CA GLY A 378 7.42 -2.67 -12.69
C GLY A 378 6.62 -2.53 -13.99
N ASP A 379 6.95 -1.46 -14.72
CA ASP A 379 6.32 -1.05 -16.00
C ASP A 379 6.54 -2.05 -17.13
N ASP A 380 7.53 -2.92 -17.01
CA ASP A 380 7.76 -4.02 -17.93
C ASP A 380 6.80 -5.20 -17.75
N CYS A 381 5.76 -5.01 -16.92
CA CYS A 381 4.71 -5.98 -16.60
C CYS A 381 5.24 -7.25 -15.91
N ARG A 382 6.42 -7.19 -15.27
CA ARG A 382 7.06 -8.36 -14.66
C ARG A 382 6.86 -8.44 -13.15
N ILE A 383 6.93 -9.67 -12.66
CA ILE A 383 7.28 -9.98 -11.27
C ILE A 383 8.67 -10.65 -11.30
N CYS A 384 9.65 -10.11 -10.58
CA CYS A 384 10.95 -10.77 -10.38
C CYS A 384 11.09 -11.14 -8.88
N ILE A 385 11.41 -12.41 -8.59
CA ILE A 385 11.73 -12.91 -7.24
C ILE A 385 13.22 -13.19 -7.15
N TRP A 386 13.85 -12.68 -6.10
CA TRP A 386 15.30 -12.69 -5.94
C TRP A 386 15.72 -13.40 -4.67
N ASP A 387 16.87 -14.06 -4.72
CA ASP A 387 17.60 -14.50 -3.53
C ASP A 387 18.81 -13.58 -3.34
N VAL A 388 18.82 -12.82 -2.26
CA VAL A 388 19.88 -11.82 -1.97
C VAL A 388 21.25 -12.45 -1.69
N ARG A 389 21.34 -13.77 -1.57
CA ARG A 389 22.60 -14.52 -1.42
C ARG A 389 23.23 -14.85 -2.78
N GLU A 390 22.47 -14.77 -3.87
CA GLU A 390 22.96 -15.12 -5.19
C GLU A 390 24.03 -14.13 -5.66
N LYS A 391 25.10 -14.66 -6.26
CA LYS A 391 26.26 -13.85 -6.66
C LYS A 391 26.06 -13.16 -8.00
N ASN A 392 25.11 -13.64 -8.81
CA ASN A 392 24.77 -13.02 -10.08
C ASN A 392 23.51 -12.15 -9.96
N PRO A 393 23.65 -10.83 -9.76
CA PRO A 393 22.52 -9.95 -9.51
C PRO A 393 21.71 -9.63 -10.78
N THR A 394 22.08 -10.14 -11.95
CA THR A 394 21.35 -9.88 -13.21
C THR A 394 20.30 -10.95 -13.55
N LYS A 395 20.14 -11.96 -12.70
CA LYS A 395 19.17 -13.03 -12.92
C LYS A 395 18.36 -13.29 -11.65
N ALA A 396 17.07 -12.98 -11.73
CA ALA A 396 16.10 -13.36 -10.70
C ALA A 396 15.96 -14.89 -10.64
N VAL A 397 15.61 -15.40 -9.46
CA VAL A 397 15.34 -16.84 -9.25
C VAL A 397 14.08 -17.24 -10.02
N HIS A 398 13.07 -16.38 -9.98
CA HIS A 398 11.86 -16.49 -10.79
C HIS A 398 11.55 -15.15 -11.47
N THR A 399 11.06 -15.23 -12.70
CA THR A 399 10.55 -14.07 -13.44
C THR A 399 9.23 -14.48 -14.09
N VAL A 400 8.19 -13.68 -13.86
CA VAL A 400 6.92 -13.74 -14.57
C VAL A 400 6.96 -12.61 -15.60
N GLU A 401 7.09 -12.96 -16.88
CA GLU A 401 7.31 -12.00 -17.97
C GLU A 401 6.09 -11.15 -18.33
N LYS A 402 4.90 -11.71 -18.10
CA LYS A 402 3.62 -11.07 -18.41
C LYS A 402 2.67 -11.31 -17.25
N ALA A 403 3.00 -10.72 -16.11
CA ALA A 403 2.18 -10.83 -14.92
C ALA A 403 0.82 -10.15 -15.14
N HIS A 404 0.79 -9.03 -15.87
CA HIS A 404 -0.42 -8.26 -16.15
C HIS A 404 -0.44 -7.76 -17.61
N ASP A 405 -1.60 -7.23 -18.04
CA ASP A 405 -1.76 -6.58 -19.35
C ASP A 405 -1.46 -5.06 -19.30
N GLY A 406 -1.01 -4.56 -18.14
CA GLY A 406 -0.51 -3.22 -17.91
C GLY A 406 0.60 -3.22 -16.85
N TYR A 407 1.14 -2.04 -16.55
CA TYR A 407 2.20 -1.84 -15.56
C TYR A 407 1.82 -2.43 -14.21
N VAL A 408 2.80 -3.01 -13.49
CA VAL A 408 2.55 -3.60 -12.18
C VAL A 408 3.08 -2.64 -11.12
N ASN A 409 2.17 -1.91 -10.47
CA ASN A 409 2.47 -0.76 -9.64
C ASN A 409 2.68 -1.12 -8.15
N GLY A 410 2.08 -2.21 -7.68
CA GLY A 410 2.12 -2.62 -6.28
C GLY A 410 2.42 -4.10 -6.11
N LEU A 411 3.16 -4.45 -5.06
CA LEU A 411 3.50 -5.82 -4.67
C LEU A 411 3.41 -5.96 -3.15
N ALA A 412 2.70 -6.99 -2.68
CA ALA A 412 2.67 -7.32 -1.26
C ALA A 412 2.71 -8.83 -1.03
N PHE A 413 3.68 -9.30 -0.25
CA PHE A 413 3.66 -10.66 0.27
C PHE A 413 2.63 -10.79 1.40
N ASN A 414 1.94 -11.92 1.46
CA ASN A 414 1.01 -12.17 2.57
C ASN A 414 1.81 -12.40 3.88
N PRO A 415 1.52 -11.69 4.98
CA PRO A 415 2.29 -11.75 6.22
C PRO A 415 2.17 -13.09 6.97
N VAL A 416 1.12 -13.86 6.69
CA VAL A 416 0.80 -15.14 7.34
C VAL A 416 1.12 -16.30 6.42
N ASN A 417 0.55 -16.33 5.22
CA ASN A 417 0.74 -17.37 4.21
C ASN A 417 2.00 -17.12 3.36
N GLU A 418 3.08 -17.85 3.68
CA GLU A 418 4.40 -17.70 3.04
C GLU A 418 4.46 -18.02 1.54
N PHE A 419 3.41 -18.60 0.95
CA PHE A 419 3.41 -18.91 -0.48
C PHE A 419 2.61 -17.91 -1.30
N MET A 420 1.97 -16.93 -0.67
CA MET A 420 1.04 -16.04 -1.35
C MET A 420 1.58 -14.62 -1.46
N LEU A 421 1.40 -14.02 -2.64
CA LEU A 421 1.61 -12.60 -2.87
C LEU A 421 0.50 -12.03 -3.74
N ALA A 422 0.28 -10.72 -3.62
CA ALA A 422 -0.65 -9.95 -4.42
C ALA A 422 0.09 -8.90 -5.25
N THR A 423 -0.44 -8.61 -6.45
CA THR A 423 0.06 -7.53 -7.30
C THR A 423 -1.07 -6.64 -7.80
N GLY A 424 -0.90 -5.32 -7.71
CA GLY A 424 -1.83 -4.33 -8.28
C GLY A 424 -1.30 -3.76 -9.59
N SER A 425 -2.17 -3.55 -10.58
CA SER A 425 -1.75 -3.15 -11.92
C SER A 425 -2.58 -2.03 -12.56
N ALA A 426 -1.94 -1.34 -13.51
CA ALA A 426 -2.58 -0.44 -14.46
C ALA A 426 -3.63 -1.11 -15.36
N ASP A 427 -3.69 -2.45 -15.42
CA ASP A 427 -4.80 -3.17 -16.04
C ASP A 427 -6.09 -3.18 -15.20
N LYS A 428 -6.11 -2.44 -14.08
CA LYS A 428 -7.24 -2.22 -13.18
C LYS A 428 -7.58 -3.42 -12.30
N THR A 429 -6.70 -4.42 -12.25
CA THR A 429 -6.90 -5.63 -11.46
C THR A 429 -5.86 -5.78 -10.36
N VAL A 430 -6.24 -6.53 -9.33
CA VAL A 430 -5.31 -7.15 -8.40
C VAL A 430 -5.19 -8.63 -8.77
N ALA A 431 -3.99 -9.19 -8.81
CA ALA A 431 -3.79 -10.62 -9.03
C ALA A 431 -3.17 -11.29 -7.80
N LEU A 432 -3.62 -12.50 -7.50
CA LEU A 432 -3.06 -13.37 -6.48
C LEU A 432 -2.16 -14.44 -7.12
N TRP A 433 -1.05 -14.72 -6.46
CA TRP A 433 -0.03 -15.63 -6.96
C TRP A 433 0.44 -16.61 -5.89
N ASP A 434 0.64 -17.86 -6.32
CA ASP A 434 1.31 -18.88 -5.53
C ASP A 434 2.79 -18.93 -5.92
N MET A 435 3.69 -18.63 -4.99
CA MET A 435 5.14 -18.69 -5.20
C MET A 435 5.63 -20.08 -5.61
N ARG A 436 4.91 -21.15 -5.25
CA ARG A 436 5.22 -22.53 -5.65
C ARG A 436 4.90 -22.77 -7.12
N ASN A 437 4.02 -21.96 -7.71
CA ASN A 437 3.66 -22.01 -9.13
C ASN A 437 3.34 -20.61 -9.71
N LEU A 438 4.38 -19.80 -9.91
CA LEU A 438 4.27 -18.46 -10.52
C LEU A 438 3.96 -18.46 -12.03
N LYS A 439 3.68 -19.62 -12.65
CA LYS A 439 3.38 -19.70 -14.09
C LYS A 439 1.96 -19.24 -14.43
N THR A 440 1.08 -19.26 -13.44
CA THR A 440 -0.36 -18.99 -13.59
C THR A 440 -0.83 -18.17 -12.40
N LYS A 441 -1.69 -17.18 -12.66
CA LYS A 441 -2.44 -16.48 -11.59
C LYS A 441 -3.31 -17.48 -10.84
N MET A 442 -3.40 -17.33 -9.52
CA MET A 442 -4.38 -18.06 -8.72
C MET A 442 -5.77 -17.46 -8.94
N GLN A 443 -5.88 -16.13 -8.81
CA GLN A 443 -7.12 -15.39 -8.95
C GLN A 443 -6.83 -13.97 -9.45
N THR A 444 -7.83 -13.37 -10.11
CA THR A 444 -7.82 -11.95 -10.50
C THR A 444 -9.01 -11.26 -9.84
N LEU A 445 -8.75 -10.32 -8.94
CA LEU A 445 -9.76 -9.50 -8.28
C LEU A 445 -10.08 -8.30 -9.18
N SER A 446 -11.35 -8.16 -9.54
CA SER A 446 -11.85 -7.15 -10.48
C SER A 446 -12.88 -6.28 -9.79
N GLY A 447 -12.73 -4.96 -9.87
CA GLY A 447 -13.65 -4.01 -9.23
C GLY A 447 -13.19 -2.56 -9.32
N HIS A 448 -11.88 -2.33 -9.46
CA HIS A 448 -11.36 -1.02 -9.80
C HIS A 448 -11.69 -0.63 -11.24
N THR A 449 -11.89 0.67 -11.46
CA THR A 449 -12.26 1.24 -12.78
C THR A 449 -11.12 2.01 -13.44
N ASP A 450 -10.00 2.17 -12.74
CA ASP A 450 -8.73 2.72 -13.23
C ASP A 450 -7.54 1.99 -12.58
N GLN A 451 -6.32 2.45 -12.85
CA GLN A 451 -5.07 1.82 -12.44
C GLN A 451 -4.99 1.60 -10.93
N VAL A 452 -4.71 0.37 -10.52
CA VAL A 452 -4.38 0.04 -9.12
C VAL A 452 -2.95 0.48 -8.85
N LEU A 453 -2.75 1.25 -7.79
CA LEU A 453 -1.49 1.94 -7.48
C LEU A 453 -0.74 1.28 -6.34
N ASN A 454 -1.46 0.74 -5.35
CA ASN A 454 -0.87 0.04 -4.22
C ASN A 454 -1.79 -1.09 -3.75
N VAL A 455 -1.21 -2.11 -3.11
CA VAL A 455 -1.90 -3.26 -2.51
C VAL A 455 -1.23 -3.59 -1.17
N GLU A 456 -2.00 -3.85 -0.11
CA GLU A 456 -1.48 -4.18 1.21
C GLU A 456 -2.38 -5.22 1.89
N TRP A 457 -1.78 -6.26 2.45
CA TRP A 457 -2.49 -7.25 3.26
C TRP A 457 -2.83 -6.67 4.63
N ALA A 458 -4.00 -7.02 5.14
CA ALA A 458 -4.33 -6.70 6.52
C ALA A 458 -3.35 -7.42 7.47
N PRO A 459 -2.83 -6.75 8.51
CA PRO A 459 -1.88 -7.37 9.43
C PRO A 459 -2.56 -8.34 10.42
N PHE A 460 -3.90 -8.31 10.51
CA PHE A 460 -4.70 -9.06 11.48
C PHE A 460 -5.42 -10.28 10.88
N ASN A 461 -5.61 -10.35 9.57
CA ASN A 461 -6.31 -11.46 8.91
C ASN A 461 -5.63 -11.83 7.58
N GLU A 462 -5.37 -13.13 7.39
CA GLU A 462 -4.68 -13.64 6.20
C GLU A 462 -5.51 -13.60 4.92
N SER A 463 -6.85 -13.54 5.00
CA SER A 463 -7.75 -13.47 3.85
C SER A 463 -8.05 -12.03 3.43
N ILE A 464 -7.69 -11.03 4.23
CA ILE A 464 -8.05 -9.64 3.96
C ILE A 464 -6.89 -8.90 3.32
N LEU A 465 -7.18 -8.22 2.22
CA LEU A 465 -6.27 -7.26 1.62
C LEU A 465 -7.01 -6.01 1.15
N ALA A 466 -6.26 -4.94 0.93
CA ALA A 466 -6.79 -3.70 0.38
C ALA A 466 -6.00 -3.27 -0.85
N SER A 467 -6.63 -2.50 -1.72
CA SER A 467 -5.98 -1.85 -2.85
C SER A 467 -6.49 -0.44 -3.06
N CYS A 468 -5.59 0.48 -3.42
CA CYS A 468 -5.96 1.85 -3.78
C CYS A 468 -5.71 2.12 -5.27
N SER A 469 -6.48 3.04 -5.84
CA SER A 469 -6.51 3.23 -7.29
C SER A 469 -6.64 4.70 -7.69
N GLN A 470 -6.28 4.95 -8.95
CA GLN A 470 -6.51 6.22 -9.64
C GLN A 470 -8.01 6.53 -9.80
N ASP A 471 -8.88 5.53 -9.66
CA ASP A 471 -10.34 5.73 -9.66
C ASP A 471 -10.90 6.38 -8.38
N ARG A 472 -10.02 6.82 -7.48
CA ARG A 472 -10.35 7.53 -6.23
C ARG A 472 -10.97 6.61 -5.16
N ARG A 473 -10.82 5.29 -5.29
CA ARG A 473 -11.33 4.31 -4.32
C ARG A 473 -10.22 3.56 -3.63
N VAL A 474 -10.53 3.11 -2.41
CA VAL A 474 -9.82 2.01 -1.75
C VAL A 474 -10.79 0.84 -1.65
N ASN A 475 -10.45 -0.29 -2.25
CA ASN A 475 -11.25 -1.50 -2.16
C ASN A 475 -10.66 -2.41 -1.08
N ILE A 476 -11.53 -3.00 -0.26
CA ILE A 476 -11.19 -4.06 0.69
C ILE A 476 -11.72 -5.37 0.12
N TRP A 477 -10.88 -6.39 0.11
CA TRP A 477 -11.17 -7.70 -0.44
C TRP A 477 -11.10 -8.75 0.65
N ASP A 478 -12.04 -9.69 0.63
CA ASP A 478 -12.04 -10.88 1.47
C ASP A 478 -11.93 -12.13 0.60
N LEU A 479 -10.76 -12.77 0.68
CA LEU A 479 -10.44 -13.94 -0.12
C LEU A 479 -11.22 -15.18 0.30
N SER A 480 -11.78 -15.21 1.51
CA SER A 480 -12.63 -16.32 1.96
C SER A 480 -13.92 -16.41 1.14
N ARG A 481 -14.35 -15.30 0.55
CA ARG A 481 -15.58 -15.18 -0.23
C ARG A 481 -15.42 -15.51 -1.71
N ILE A 482 -14.20 -15.82 -2.17
CA ILE A 482 -13.98 -16.19 -3.57
C ILE A 482 -14.81 -17.42 -3.93
N GLY A 483 -15.64 -17.27 -4.96
CA GLY A 483 -16.45 -18.36 -5.50
C GLY A 483 -17.75 -18.62 -4.73
N MET A 484 -18.09 -17.81 -3.73
CA MET A 484 -19.42 -17.82 -3.12
C MET A 484 -20.49 -17.46 -4.16
N GLU A 485 -21.66 -18.06 -4.05
CA GLU A 485 -22.80 -17.74 -4.90
C GLU A 485 -23.40 -16.40 -4.49
N GLN A 486 -23.78 -15.58 -5.48
CA GLN A 486 -24.42 -14.29 -5.28
C GLN A 486 -25.73 -14.23 -6.05
N SER A 487 -26.66 -13.40 -5.57
CA SER A 487 -27.85 -13.08 -6.36
C SER A 487 -27.44 -12.34 -7.63
N PRO A 488 -28.26 -12.37 -8.71
CA PRO A 488 -27.97 -11.59 -9.91
C PRO A 488 -27.89 -10.09 -9.66
N GLN A 489 -28.54 -9.58 -8.60
CA GLN A 489 -28.47 -8.17 -8.21
C GLN A 489 -27.11 -7.84 -7.61
N ASP A 490 -26.63 -8.64 -6.65
CA ASP A 490 -25.33 -8.39 -6.00
C ASP A 490 -24.16 -8.55 -6.96
N ALA A 491 -24.27 -9.47 -7.92
CA ALA A 491 -23.28 -9.66 -8.97
C ALA A 491 -23.16 -8.45 -9.94
N GLU A 492 -24.15 -7.55 -9.99
CA GLU A 492 -24.04 -6.28 -10.71
C GLU A 492 -23.17 -5.25 -9.96
N ASP A 493 -23.09 -5.36 -8.63
CA ASP A 493 -22.33 -4.45 -7.77
C ASP A 493 -20.86 -4.84 -7.63
N GLY A 494 -20.55 -6.13 -7.74
CA GLY A 494 -19.17 -6.63 -7.71
C GLY A 494 -19.05 -8.13 -7.50
N PRO A 495 -17.83 -8.69 -7.56
CA PRO A 495 -17.59 -10.09 -7.23
C PRO A 495 -17.76 -10.33 -5.71
N PRO A 496 -17.96 -11.58 -5.26
CA PRO A 496 -18.26 -11.87 -3.86
C PRO A 496 -17.10 -11.54 -2.91
N GLU A 497 -15.87 -11.58 -3.40
CA GLU A 497 -14.68 -11.17 -2.66
C GLU A 497 -14.54 -9.66 -2.45
N LEU A 498 -15.33 -8.81 -3.11
CA LEU A 498 -15.30 -7.36 -2.91
C LEU A 498 -16.11 -6.99 -1.66
N LEU A 499 -15.42 -6.96 -0.51
CA LEU A 499 -16.04 -6.73 0.80
C LEU A 499 -16.52 -5.28 0.96
N PHE A 500 -15.71 -4.30 0.58
CA PHE A 500 -16.02 -2.89 0.80
C PHE A 500 -15.36 -1.97 -0.21
N ILE A 501 -16.03 -0.85 -0.54
CA ILE A 501 -15.48 0.23 -1.36
C ILE A 501 -15.50 1.53 -0.56
N HIS A 502 -14.32 2.03 -0.22
CA HIS A 502 -14.18 3.34 0.37
C HIS A 502 -14.27 4.44 -0.71
N GLY A 503 -15.36 5.21 -0.66
CA GLY A 503 -15.69 6.28 -1.61
C GLY A 503 -15.40 7.70 -1.13
N GLY A 504 -14.60 7.86 -0.07
CA GLY A 504 -14.40 9.14 0.59
C GLY A 504 -13.45 10.12 -0.11
N HIS A 505 -12.64 9.65 -1.07
CA HIS A 505 -11.70 10.50 -1.80
C HIS A 505 -12.30 11.04 -3.11
N THR A 506 -11.95 12.30 -3.42
CA THR A 506 -12.35 13.01 -4.65
C THR A 506 -11.22 13.16 -5.65
N GLY A 507 -9.99 12.83 -5.28
CA GLY A 507 -8.81 12.71 -6.15
C GLY A 507 -8.19 11.31 -6.08
N LYS A 508 -7.19 11.06 -6.94
CA LYS A 508 -6.41 9.81 -6.95
C LYS A 508 -5.89 9.49 -5.54
N VAL A 509 -6.05 8.25 -5.08
CA VAL A 509 -5.49 7.79 -3.80
C VAL A 509 -4.02 7.45 -4.01
N CYS A 510 -3.12 8.20 -3.38
CA CYS A 510 -1.67 8.08 -3.58
C CYS A 510 -1.05 6.93 -2.79
N ASP A 511 -1.47 6.74 -1.54
CA ASP A 511 -0.99 5.67 -0.65
C ASP A 511 -2.06 5.40 0.42
N PHE A 512 -2.01 4.23 1.04
CA PHE A 512 -2.81 3.89 2.21
C PHE A 512 -2.01 2.96 3.13
N SER A 513 -2.48 2.79 4.37
CA SER A 513 -1.85 1.89 5.34
C SER A 513 -2.87 1.37 6.34
N TRP A 514 -2.79 0.07 6.65
CA TRP A 514 -3.54 -0.55 7.74
C TRP A 514 -2.94 -0.15 9.10
N ASN A 515 -3.80 0.11 10.08
CA ASN A 515 -3.37 0.34 11.45
C ASN A 515 -3.05 -1.00 12.12
N GLY A 516 -1.78 -1.20 12.50
CA GLY A 516 -1.34 -2.43 13.18
C GLY A 516 -1.76 -2.53 14.65
N ASN A 517 -2.36 -1.50 15.24
CA ASN A 517 -2.78 -1.47 16.64
C ASN A 517 -4.31 -1.40 16.83
N ASP A 518 -5.07 -1.20 15.76
CA ASP A 518 -6.52 -1.06 15.79
C ASP A 518 -7.07 -1.68 14.51
N GLU A 519 -7.72 -2.84 14.65
CA GLU A 519 -8.17 -3.63 13.50
C GLU A 519 -9.18 -2.86 12.66
N TRP A 520 -9.19 -3.13 11.35
CA TRP A 520 -10.04 -2.48 10.36
C TRP A 520 -9.85 -0.96 10.15
N THR A 521 -9.04 -0.30 10.98
CA THR A 521 -8.71 1.11 10.81
C THR A 521 -7.68 1.30 9.70
N VAL A 522 -8.00 2.16 8.74
CA VAL A 522 -7.17 2.49 7.57
C VAL A 522 -6.88 3.99 7.55
N ALA A 523 -5.64 4.36 7.17
CA ALA A 523 -5.32 5.72 6.76
C ALA A 523 -5.06 5.75 5.26
N SER A 524 -5.67 6.70 4.54
CA SER A 524 -5.49 6.86 3.09
C SER A 524 -5.28 8.34 2.72
N VAL A 525 -4.37 8.60 1.78
CA VAL A 525 -4.02 9.94 1.32
C VAL A 525 -4.28 10.10 -0.17
N SER A 526 -4.77 11.26 -0.60
CA SER A 526 -5.03 11.56 -2.01
C SER A 526 -4.31 12.83 -2.50
N GLU A 527 -4.25 12.96 -3.82
CA GLU A 527 -3.53 14.03 -4.52
C GLU A 527 -4.11 15.43 -4.26
N ASP A 528 -5.37 15.52 -3.85
CA ASP A 528 -6.11 16.75 -3.51
C ASP A 528 -5.94 17.16 -2.03
N ASN A 529 -4.82 16.76 -1.43
CA ASN A 529 -4.39 17.07 -0.06
C ASN A 529 -5.23 16.43 1.05
N VAL A 530 -6.11 15.48 0.74
CA VAL A 530 -6.97 14.86 1.76
C VAL A 530 -6.28 13.65 2.38
N LEU A 531 -6.15 13.67 3.71
CA LEU A 531 -5.91 12.50 4.55
C LEU A 531 -7.24 12.07 5.15
N GLN A 532 -7.60 10.81 4.97
CA GLN A 532 -8.71 10.18 5.69
C GLN A 532 -8.21 9.09 6.61
N VAL A 533 -8.79 9.00 7.80
CA VAL A 533 -8.63 7.88 8.72
C VAL A 533 -10.02 7.34 9.01
N TRP A 534 -10.27 6.07 8.69
CA TRP A 534 -11.61 5.51 8.66
C TRP A 534 -11.60 4.05 9.10
N ASN A 535 -12.74 3.60 9.61
CA ASN A 535 -13.01 2.21 9.95
C ASN A 535 -14.40 1.87 9.42
N MET A 536 -14.52 0.77 8.69
CA MET A 536 -15.80 0.33 8.13
C MET A 536 -16.71 -0.16 9.26
N ALA A 537 -18.02 -0.10 9.06
CA ALA A 537 -18.96 -0.54 10.10
C ALA A 537 -18.78 -2.03 10.43
N GLU A 538 -18.85 -2.39 11.71
CA GLU A 538 -18.72 -3.78 12.19
C GLU A 538 -19.68 -4.73 11.48
N GLU A 539 -20.91 -4.27 11.19
CA GLU A 539 -21.94 -5.06 10.51
C GLU A 539 -21.56 -5.48 9.06
N ILE A 540 -20.50 -4.93 8.49
CA ILE A 540 -20.05 -5.27 7.13
C ILE A 540 -19.15 -6.51 7.13
N TYR A 541 -18.29 -6.64 8.15
CA TYR A 541 -17.27 -7.69 8.21
C TYR A 541 -17.50 -8.72 9.32
N ALA A 542 -18.33 -8.41 10.32
CA ALA A 542 -18.74 -9.40 11.29
C ALA A 542 -19.56 -10.48 10.57
N GLU A 543 -19.18 -11.73 10.74
CA GLU A 543 -19.97 -12.86 10.26
C GLU A 543 -21.31 -12.89 11.02
N ASP A 544 -22.42 -13.07 10.30
CA ASP A 544 -23.72 -13.28 10.92
C ASP A 544 -23.63 -14.57 11.77
N VAL A 545 -23.55 -14.41 13.09
CA VAL A 545 -23.44 -15.53 14.05
C VAL A 545 -24.64 -16.49 13.92
N GLU A 546 -25.74 -16.07 13.29
CA GLU A 546 -26.90 -16.92 12.98
C GLU A 546 -26.58 -18.00 11.91
N GLU A 547 -25.75 -17.71 10.90
CA GLU A 547 -25.40 -18.67 9.83
C GLU A 547 -24.48 -19.80 10.36
N LEU A 548 -23.66 -19.49 11.37
CA LEU A 548 -22.84 -20.50 12.08
C LEU A 548 -23.67 -21.41 12.99
N MET A 549 -24.80 -20.92 13.54
CA MET A 549 -25.70 -21.77 14.34
C MET A 549 -26.56 -22.69 13.46
N GLU A 550 -26.99 -22.23 12.28
CA GLU A 550 -27.74 -23.08 11.35
C GLU A 550 -26.89 -24.24 10.81
N THR A 551 -25.58 -24.03 10.61
CA THR A 551 -24.67 -25.11 10.17
C THR A 551 -24.35 -26.12 11.27
N GLU A 552 -24.28 -25.71 12.54
CA GLU A 552 -24.15 -26.64 13.68
C GLU A 552 -25.43 -27.46 13.91
N ASP A 553 -26.61 -26.86 13.72
CA ASP A 553 -27.90 -27.56 13.83
C ASP A 553 -28.14 -28.56 12.67
N GLU A 554 -27.63 -28.28 11.46
CA GLU A 554 -27.68 -29.23 10.33
C GLU A 554 -26.73 -30.42 10.54
N GLU A 555 -25.53 -30.22 11.11
CA GLU A 555 -24.61 -31.32 11.45
C GLU A 555 -25.12 -32.19 12.60
N GLU A 556 -25.84 -31.64 13.60
CA GLU A 556 -26.47 -32.46 14.64
C GLU A 556 -27.65 -33.28 14.11
N ASN A 557 -28.39 -32.78 13.12
CA ASN A 557 -29.57 -33.48 12.59
C ASN A 557 -29.22 -34.65 11.67
N ASP A 558 -28.05 -34.61 10.99
CA ASP A 558 -27.55 -35.70 10.15
C ASP A 558 -26.97 -36.88 10.97
N THR A 559 -26.77 -36.71 12.29
CA THR A 559 -26.27 -37.79 13.18
C THR A 559 -27.35 -38.64 13.82
N LEU A 560 -28.64 -38.36 13.59
CA LEU A 560 -29.76 -39.05 14.24
C LEU A 560 -30.54 -40.04 13.35
N GLU A 561 -30.21 -40.18 12.06
CA GLU A 561 -30.94 -41.11 11.17
C GLU A 561 -30.34 -42.53 11.03
N ASP A 562 -29.19 -42.82 11.63
CA ASP A 562 -28.50 -44.12 11.41
C ASP A 562 -28.71 -45.21 12.50
N ASP A 563 -29.52 -44.97 13.55
CA ASP A 563 -29.66 -45.91 14.68
C ASP A 563 -30.94 -46.78 14.69
N GLU A 564 -31.73 -46.84 13.61
CA GLU A 564 -32.94 -47.70 13.52
C GLU A 564 -32.86 -48.84 12.49
N LEU A 565 -31.73 -49.55 12.38
CA LEU A 565 -31.66 -50.83 11.64
C LEU A 565 -30.68 -51.86 12.26
N GLU A 566 -31.06 -52.50 13.39
CA GLU A 566 -30.57 -53.85 13.75
C GLU A 566 -31.65 -54.73 14.40
#